data_AF-N9ZE51-F1
#
_entry.id   AF-N9ZE51-F1
#
_cell.length_a   1.000
_cell.length_b   1.000
_cell.length_c   1.000
_cell.angle_alpha   90.00
_cell.angle_beta   90.00
_cell.angle_gamma   90.00
#
_symmetry.space_group_name_H-M   'P 1'
#
loop_
_entity.id
_entity.type
_entity.pdbx_description
1 polymer ?
#
loop_
_entity_poly.entity_id
_entity_poly.type
_entity_poly.pdbx_seq_one_letter_code
_entity_poly.pdbx_strand_id
1 'polypeptide(L)'
;MDRIYEIIKIIIPVVITGFVTYWVTKYNRCPIDKIAISYNRIYYPLLQVIKSSEGKNYKLILEETKKRLQKYNKYASRTTIAACKLLEDNIDSKNAKNCLRLLEDDIYKYNSKFRRMLGYPEPMFIFMYKYLSSYNKALFTFYVSISICVLAIYAYGILEAFPAFTKILLYIIIIGFIILCISVYMIAYYNIKYTLQKLIKPKK
;
A
#
# COMPACT_ATOMS: atom_id res chain seq x y z
N MET A 1 16.19 12.10 35.48
CA MET A 1 15.20 11.95 34.40
C MET A 1 15.15 13.16 33.46
N ASP A 2 15.57 14.35 33.93
CA ASP A 2 15.41 15.62 33.21
C ASP A 2 16.19 15.72 31.89
N ARG A 3 17.44 15.23 31.84
CA ARG A 3 18.24 15.26 30.61
C ARG A 3 17.66 14.39 29.48
N ILE A 4 17.05 13.25 29.82
CA ILE A 4 16.41 12.37 28.83
C ILE A 4 15.15 13.05 28.28
N TYR A 5 14.38 13.69 29.15
CA TYR A 5 13.19 14.45 28.76
C TYR A 5 13.54 15.63 27.84
N GLU A 6 14.60 16.39 28.13
CA GLU A 6 15.09 17.47 27.26
C GLU A 6 15.52 16.97 25.88
N ILE A 7 16.26 15.86 25.83
CA ILE A 7 16.69 15.24 24.57
C ILE A 7 15.48 14.80 23.74
N ILE A 8 14.49 14.15 24.35
CA ILE A 8 13.26 13.71 23.67
C ILE A 8 12.46 14.90 23.14
N LYS A 9 12.38 15.99 23.90
CA LYS A 9 11.67 17.22 23.51
C LYS A 9 12.27 17.89 22.28
N ILE A 10 13.56 17.70 22.02
CA ILE A 10 14.26 18.22 20.83
C ILE A 10 14.16 17.23 19.66
N ILE A 11 14.34 15.93 19.92
CA ILE A 11 14.38 14.91 18.86
C ILE A 11 13.01 14.68 18.24
N ILE A 12 11.93 14.63 19.04
CA ILE A 12 10.58 14.33 18.53
C ILE A 12 10.14 15.35 17.46
N PRO A 13 10.20 16.67 17.68
CA PRO A 13 9.81 17.65 16.67
C PRO A 13 10.64 17.55 15.40
N VAL A 14 11.95 17.31 15.52
CA VAL A 14 12.85 17.18 14.36
C VAL A 14 12.54 15.93 13.55
N VAL A 15 12.28 14.79 14.21
CA VAL A 15 11.87 13.55 13.55
C VAL A 15 10.50 13.69 12.89
N ILE A 16 9.53 14.30 13.56
CA ILE A 16 8.19 14.55 13.00
C ILE A 16 8.31 15.48 11.80
N THR A 17 9.02 16.60 11.93
CA THR A 17 9.18 17.59 10.87
C THR A 17 9.95 17.00 9.69
N GLY A 18 11.02 16.24 9.93
CA GLY A 18 11.76 15.53 8.88
C GLY A 18 10.91 14.49 8.16
N PHE A 19 10.09 13.73 8.89
CA PHE A 19 9.17 12.74 8.32
C PHE A 19 8.07 13.39 7.49
N VAL A 20 7.44 14.46 8.01
CA VAL A 20 6.41 15.23 7.30
C VAL A 20 6.99 15.90 6.06
N THR A 21 8.16 16.55 6.17
CA THR A 21 8.84 17.20 5.05
C THR A 21 9.24 16.20 3.98
N TYR A 22 9.78 15.03 4.36
CA TYR A 22 10.07 13.94 3.43
C TYR A 22 8.82 13.46 2.70
N TRP A 23 7.70 13.28 3.41
CA TRP A 23 6.43 12.93 2.80
C TRP A 23 5.99 13.99 1.80
N VAL A 24 5.89 15.26 2.22
CA VAL A 24 5.44 16.38 1.38
C VAL A 24 6.32 16.51 0.14
N THR A 25 7.64 16.50 0.29
CA THR A 25 8.57 16.65 -0.85
C THR A 25 8.59 15.44 -1.77
N LYS A 26 8.42 14.21 -1.26
CA LYS A 26 8.37 13.00 -2.08
C LYS A 26 7.13 12.95 -2.98
N TYR A 27 5.99 13.45 -2.49
CA TYR A 27 4.74 13.47 -3.28
C TYR A 27 4.62 14.71 -4.18
N ASN A 28 5.30 15.82 -3.87
CA ASN A 28 5.28 17.05 -4.69
C ASN A 28 6.22 17.05 -5.92
N ARG A 29 7.09 16.04 -6.10
CA ARG A 29 8.05 15.99 -7.24
C ARG A 29 7.51 15.34 -8.51
N CYS A 30 6.31 14.76 -8.48
CA CYS A 30 5.70 14.20 -9.68
C CYS A 30 4.94 15.30 -10.44
N PRO A 31 4.97 15.33 -11.79
CA PRO A 31 4.15 16.25 -12.57
C PRO A 31 2.67 15.90 -12.38
N ILE A 32 2.02 16.59 -11.45
CA ILE A 32 0.63 16.37 -11.01
C ILE A 32 -0.31 16.38 -12.21
N ASP A 33 -0.09 17.27 -13.18
CA ASP A 33 -0.91 17.38 -14.40
C ASP A 33 -0.92 16.09 -15.22
N LYS A 34 0.25 15.44 -15.36
CA LYS A 34 0.35 14.18 -16.11
C LYS A 34 -0.35 13.05 -15.37
N ILE A 35 -0.27 13.03 -14.05
CA ILE A 35 -0.97 12.07 -13.19
C ILE A 35 -2.48 12.27 -13.27
N ALA A 36 -2.95 13.53 -13.26
CA ALA A 36 -4.36 13.87 -13.38
C ALA A 36 -4.92 13.38 -14.73
N ILE A 37 -4.16 13.55 -15.82
CA ILE A 37 -4.53 13.03 -17.14
C ILE A 37 -4.60 11.50 -17.13
N SER A 38 -3.57 10.81 -16.61
CA SER A 38 -3.59 9.34 -16.50
C SER A 38 -4.83 8.86 -15.72
N TYR A 39 -5.11 9.45 -14.56
CA TYR A 39 -6.24 9.08 -13.71
C TYR A 39 -7.59 9.34 -14.39
N ASN A 40 -7.85 10.59 -14.79
CA ASN A 40 -9.16 11.03 -15.27
C ASN A 40 -9.51 10.48 -16.65
N ARG A 41 -8.50 10.21 -17.51
CA ARG A 41 -8.75 9.81 -18.90
C ARG A 41 -8.63 8.31 -19.14
N ILE A 42 -7.79 7.62 -18.37
CA ILE A 42 -7.51 6.19 -18.54
C ILE A 42 -8.09 5.40 -17.36
N TYR A 43 -7.51 5.52 -16.17
CA TYR A 43 -7.70 4.52 -15.14
C TYR A 43 -9.04 4.59 -14.43
N TYR A 44 -9.55 5.78 -14.13
CA TYR A 44 -10.84 5.94 -13.48
C TYR A 44 -12.02 5.51 -14.38
N PRO A 45 -12.09 5.93 -15.66
CA PRO A 45 -13.13 5.44 -16.55
C PRO A 45 -13.07 3.94 -16.81
N LEU A 46 -11.86 3.36 -16.96
CA LEU A 46 -11.73 1.91 -17.14
C LEU A 46 -12.19 1.14 -15.92
N LEU A 47 -11.92 1.66 -14.71
CA LEU A 47 -12.45 1.08 -13.49
C LEU A 47 -13.98 1.12 -13.45
N GLN A 48 -14.61 2.19 -13.93
CA GLN A 48 -16.08 2.26 -14.04
C GLN A 48 -16.60 1.21 -15.02
N VAL A 49 -15.98 1.06 -16.19
CA VAL A 49 -16.36 0.05 -17.19
C VAL A 49 -16.30 -1.36 -16.60
N ILE A 50 -15.22 -1.70 -15.89
CA ILE A 50 -15.07 -3.00 -15.22
C ILE A 50 -16.15 -3.25 -14.15
N LYS A 51 -16.56 -2.19 -13.44
CA LYS A 51 -17.59 -2.30 -12.39
C LYS A 51 -19.01 -2.37 -12.95
N SER A 52 -19.27 -1.65 -14.04
CA SER A 52 -20.58 -1.57 -14.68
C SER A 52 -20.88 -2.74 -15.61
N SER A 53 -19.86 -3.49 -16.06
CA SER A 53 -20.07 -4.71 -16.82
C SER A 53 -20.57 -5.84 -15.89
N GLU A 54 -21.88 -5.89 -15.64
CA GLU A 54 -22.54 -7.06 -15.08
C GLU A 54 -22.38 -8.24 -16.04
N GLY A 55 -21.48 -9.16 -15.68
CA GLY A 55 -21.02 -10.21 -16.58
C GLY A 55 -19.82 -9.74 -17.42
N LYS A 56 -18.65 -10.33 -17.17
CA LYS A 56 -17.34 -9.98 -17.75
C LYS A 56 -17.32 -10.12 -19.28
N ASN A 57 -17.94 -9.21 -20.02
CA ASN A 57 -17.85 -9.19 -21.47
C ASN A 57 -16.45 -8.71 -21.87
N TYR A 58 -15.53 -9.67 -21.97
CA TYR A 58 -14.09 -9.45 -22.15
C TYR A 58 -13.81 -8.57 -23.38
N LYS A 59 -14.63 -8.73 -24.43
CA LYS A 59 -14.53 -7.97 -25.68
C LYS A 59 -14.82 -6.49 -25.48
N LEU A 60 -15.89 -6.17 -24.76
CA LEU A 60 -16.28 -4.78 -24.46
C LEU A 60 -15.20 -4.08 -23.61
N ILE A 61 -14.72 -4.75 -22.55
CA ILE A 61 -13.67 -4.20 -21.69
C ILE A 61 -12.39 -3.97 -22.50
N LEU A 62 -12.02 -4.91 -23.38
CA LEU A 62 -10.84 -4.80 -24.22
C LEU A 62 -10.96 -3.64 -25.22
N GLU A 63 -12.08 -3.50 -25.93
CA GLU A 63 -12.30 -2.41 -26.88
C GLU A 63 -12.20 -1.04 -26.21
N GLU A 64 -12.86 -0.88 -25.08
CA GLU A 64 -12.88 0.39 -24.36
C GLU A 64 -11.49 0.72 -23.77
N THR A 65 -10.74 -0.31 -23.36
CA THR A 65 -9.33 -0.20 -22.97
C THR A 65 -8.46 0.24 -24.14
N LYS A 66 -8.58 -0.42 -25.31
CA LYS A 66 -7.81 -0.07 -26.52
C LYS A 66 -8.07 1.37 -26.96
N LYS A 67 -9.35 1.78 -27.04
CA LYS A 67 -9.74 3.14 -27.44
C LYS A 67 -9.07 4.21 -26.58
N ARG A 68 -9.03 3.99 -25.27
CA ARG A 68 -8.39 4.93 -24.33
C ARG A 68 -6.87 4.87 -24.40
N LEU A 69 -6.29 3.67 -24.48
CA LEU A 69 -4.84 3.50 -24.60
C LEU A 69 -4.31 4.08 -25.92
N GLN A 70 -5.03 3.98 -27.02
CA GLN A 70 -4.65 4.61 -28.30
C GLN A 70 -4.62 6.14 -28.17
N LYS A 71 -5.65 6.74 -27.58
CA LYS A 71 -5.74 8.20 -27.43
C LYS A 71 -4.75 8.78 -26.41
N TYR A 72 -4.46 8.04 -25.33
CA TYR A 72 -3.66 8.53 -24.20
C TYR A 72 -2.43 7.68 -23.91
N ASN A 73 -1.85 7.01 -24.92
CA ASN A 73 -0.75 6.05 -24.79
C ASN A 73 0.43 6.59 -23.96
N LYS A 74 0.79 7.87 -24.18
CA LYS A 74 1.87 8.58 -23.46
C LYS A 74 1.69 8.60 -21.93
N TYR A 75 0.45 8.48 -21.46
CA TYR A 75 0.06 8.56 -20.05
C TYR A 75 -0.28 7.19 -19.44
N ALA A 76 -0.21 6.12 -20.24
CA ALA A 76 -0.48 4.76 -19.80
C ALA A 76 0.79 4.09 -19.25
N SER A 77 0.62 3.22 -18.25
CA SER A 77 1.70 2.35 -17.80
C SER A 77 2.05 1.32 -18.88
N ARG A 78 3.35 1.05 -19.04
CA ARG A 78 3.87 -0.04 -19.87
C ARG A 78 3.26 -1.40 -19.50
N THR A 79 3.03 -1.63 -18.20
CA THR A 79 2.42 -2.88 -17.73
C THR A 79 0.96 -3.01 -18.14
N THR A 80 0.20 -1.90 -18.11
CA THR A 80 -1.20 -1.88 -18.56
C THR A 80 -1.30 -2.10 -20.06
N ILE A 81 -0.38 -1.52 -20.86
CA ILE A 81 -0.29 -1.76 -22.30
C ILE A 81 0.03 -3.24 -22.57
N ALA A 82 0.99 -3.81 -21.84
CA ALA A 82 1.35 -5.22 -21.98
C ALA A 82 0.20 -6.16 -21.60
N ALA A 83 -0.50 -5.88 -20.49
CA ALA A 83 -1.67 -6.66 -20.06
C ALA A 83 -2.82 -6.58 -21.08
N CYS A 84 -3.02 -5.41 -21.70
CA CYS A 84 -4.01 -5.23 -22.77
C CYS A 84 -3.68 -6.07 -24.00
N LYS A 85 -2.41 -6.08 -24.44
CA LYS A 85 -1.95 -6.93 -25.55
C LYS A 85 -2.10 -8.42 -25.23
N LEU A 86 -1.71 -8.84 -24.03
CA LEU A 86 -1.87 -10.23 -23.60
C LEU A 86 -3.33 -10.69 -23.59
N LEU A 87 -4.27 -9.80 -23.25
CA LEU A 87 -5.70 -10.11 -23.33
C LEU A 87 -6.17 -10.19 -24.79
N GLU A 88 -5.70 -9.29 -25.66
CA GLU A 88 -5.99 -9.31 -27.10
C GLU A 88 -5.53 -10.62 -27.75
N ASP A 89 -4.29 -11.04 -27.49
CA ASP A 89 -3.71 -12.25 -28.07
C ASP A 89 -4.40 -13.55 -27.60
N ASN A 90 -5.09 -13.51 -26.45
CA ASN A 90 -5.66 -14.69 -25.79
C ASN A 90 -7.19 -14.65 -25.67
N ILE A 91 -7.87 -13.77 -26.41
CA ILE A 91 -9.29 -13.44 -26.17
C ILE A 91 -10.24 -14.63 -26.34
N ASP A 92 -9.96 -15.51 -27.29
CA ASP A 92 -10.78 -16.71 -27.58
C ASP A 92 -10.24 -17.96 -26.86
N SER A 93 -9.16 -17.83 -26.08
CA SER A 93 -8.57 -18.94 -25.36
C SER A 93 -9.22 -19.16 -23.98
N LYS A 94 -9.06 -20.36 -23.41
CA LYS A 94 -9.41 -20.63 -21.99
C LYS A 94 -8.68 -19.71 -21.01
N ASN A 95 -7.57 -19.09 -21.42
CA ASN A 95 -6.76 -18.20 -20.59
C ASN A 95 -7.26 -16.73 -20.59
N ALA A 96 -8.24 -16.37 -21.41
CA ALA A 96 -8.77 -15.00 -21.51
C ALA A 96 -9.16 -14.42 -20.15
N LYS A 97 -9.77 -15.24 -19.28
CA LYS A 97 -10.19 -14.85 -17.93
C LYS A 97 -9.00 -14.47 -17.03
N ASN A 98 -7.89 -15.19 -17.14
CA ASN A 98 -6.67 -14.89 -16.38
C ASN A 98 -5.98 -13.63 -16.90
N CYS A 99 -5.89 -13.46 -18.22
CA CYS A 99 -5.35 -12.24 -18.83
C CYS A 99 -6.20 -11.02 -18.48
N LEU A 100 -7.53 -11.15 -18.46
CA LEU A 100 -8.43 -10.07 -18.03
C LEU A 100 -8.19 -9.72 -16.56
N ARG A 101 -8.04 -10.71 -15.69
CA ARG A 101 -7.75 -10.47 -14.26
C ARG A 101 -6.44 -9.70 -14.08
N LEU A 102 -5.41 -10.02 -14.85
CA LEU A 102 -4.15 -9.27 -14.83
C LEU A 102 -4.35 -7.80 -15.25
N LEU A 103 -5.15 -7.56 -16.29
CA LEU A 103 -5.49 -6.22 -16.74
C LEU A 103 -6.31 -5.46 -15.68
N GLU A 104 -7.33 -6.10 -15.09
CA GLU A 104 -8.13 -5.57 -13.98
C GLU A 104 -7.22 -5.16 -12.81
N ASP A 105 -6.37 -6.08 -12.33
CA ASP A 105 -5.46 -5.84 -11.20
C ASP A 105 -4.54 -4.64 -11.46
N ASP A 106 -4.02 -4.50 -12.68
CA ASP A 106 -3.19 -3.35 -13.07
C ASP A 106 -3.99 -2.05 -13.10
N ILE A 107 -5.21 -2.06 -13.65
CA ILE A 107 -6.10 -0.89 -13.66
C ILE A 107 -6.43 -0.46 -12.23
N TYR A 108 -6.79 -1.40 -11.34
CA TYR A 108 -7.04 -1.13 -9.92
C TYR A 108 -5.82 -0.52 -9.23
N LYS A 109 -4.64 -1.11 -9.45
CA LYS A 109 -3.38 -0.67 -8.85
C LYS A 109 -3.04 0.76 -9.27
N TYR A 110 -3.09 1.07 -10.56
CA TYR A 110 -2.77 2.42 -11.06
C TYR A 110 -3.85 3.44 -10.73
N ASN A 111 -5.13 3.06 -10.75
CA ASN A 111 -6.21 3.92 -10.27
C ASN A 111 -5.99 4.33 -8.81
N SER A 112 -5.68 3.36 -7.93
CA SER A 112 -5.38 3.63 -6.52
C SER A 112 -4.13 4.50 -6.36
N LYS A 113 -3.04 4.15 -7.06
CA LYS A 113 -1.78 4.91 -7.03
C LYS A 113 -1.98 6.37 -7.42
N PHE A 114 -2.67 6.65 -8.53
CA PHE A 114 -2.87 8.02 -8.99
C PHE A 114 -3.86 8.77 -8.14
N ARG A 115 -4.91 8.11 -7.64
CA ARG A 115 -5.84 8.69 -6.67
C ARG A 115 -5.12 9.21 -5.42
N ARG A 116 -4.16 8.44 -4.88
CA ARG A 116 -3.29 8.86 -3.77
C ARG A 116 -2.43 10.07 -4.10
N MET A 117 -1.81 10.06 -5.28
CA MET A 117 -0.94 11.14 -5.72
C MET A 117 -1.71 12.44 -5.98
N LEU A 118 -3.00 12.35 -6.31
CA LEU A 118 -3.89 13.50 -6.53
C LEU A 118 -4.57 14.00 -5.25
N GLY A 119 -4.32 13.39 -4.09
CA GLY A 119 -4.89 13.83 -2.82
C GLY A 119 -6.39 13.52 -2.65
N TYR A 120 -6.99 12.70 -3.52
CA TYR A 120 -8.35 12.23 -3.29
C TYR A 120 -8.39 11.36 -2.02
N PRO A 121 -9.45 11.47 -1.19
CA PRO A 121 -9.58 10.64 0.01
C PRO A 121 -9.56 9.17 -0.39
N GLU A 122 -8.64 8.38 0.18
CA GLU A 122 -8.59 6.94 -0.04
C GLU A 122 -9.82 6.26 0.58
N PRO A 123 -10.28 5.12 0.04
CA PRO A 123 -11.10 4.23 0.84
C PRO A 123 -10.27 3.78 2.06
N MET A 124 -10.76 4.10 3.25
CA MET A 124 -10.41 3.66 4.62
C MET A 124 -9.12 2.82 4.78
N PHE A 125 -8.25 3.16 5.73
CA PHE A 125 -6.96 2.50 6.10
C PHE A 125 -6.92 0.96 5.95
N ILE A 126 -8.05 0.28 6.19
CA ILE A 126 -8.26 -1.15 6.02
C ILE A 126 -7.94 -1.63 4.58
N PHE A 127 -8.34 -0.89 3.55
CA PHE A 127 -8.05 -1.26 2.15
C PHE A 127 -6.57 -1.14 1.85
N MET A 128 -5.92 -0.08 2.33
CA MET A 128 -4.47 0.06 2.22
C MET A 128 -3.77 -1.16 2.85
N TYR A 129 -4.12 -1.52 4.09
CA TYR A 129 -3.61 -2.72 4.77
C TYR A 129 -3.86 -4.00 3.95
N LYS A 130 -5.07 -4.18 3.40
CA LYS A 130 -5.46 -5.36 2.62
C LYS A 130 -4.57 -5.61 1.41
N TYR A 131 -4.15 -4.55 0.72
CA TYR A 131 -3.37 -4.64 -0.52
C TYR A 131 -1.84 -4.60 -0.33
N LEU A 132 -1.33 -4.46 0.89
CA LEU A 132 0.10 -4.63 1.14
C LEU A 132 0.53 -6.09 0.91
N SER A 133 1.77 -6.27 0.42
CA SER A 133 2.41 -7.58 0.36
C SER A 133 2.56 -8.15 1.78
N SER A 134 2.63 -9.48 1.92
CA SER A 134 2.68 -10.12 3.24
C SER A 134 3.87 -9.63 4.10
N TYR A 135 5.02 -9.37 3.48
CA TYR A 135 6.17 -8.75 4.14
C TYR A 135 5.88 -7.34 4.63
N ASN A 136 5.31 -6.49 3.76
CA ASN A 136 5.01 -5.11 4.15
C ASN A 136 3.86 -5.02 5.16
N LYS A 137 2.93 -5.99 5.18
CA LYS A 137 1.94 -6.13 6.26
C LYS A 137 2.62 -6.40 7.60
N ALA A 138 3.56 -7.35 7.65
CA ALA A 138 4.30 -7.66 8.86
C ALA A 138 5.11 -6.45 9.38
N LEU A 139 5.80 -5.74 8.48
CA LEU A 139 6.49 -4.49 8.83
C LEU A 139 5.52 -3.41 9.35
N PHE A 140 4.38 -3.22 8.69
CA PHE A 140 3.38 -2.25 9.11
C PHE A 140 2.84 -2.58 10.51
N THR A 141 2.47 -3.83 10.76
CA THR A 141 2.02 -4.31 12.07
C THR A 141 3.09 -4.08 13.13
N PHE A 142 4.36 -4.37 12.83
CA PHE A 142 5.49 -4.12 13.74
C PHE A 142 5.58 -2.64 14.16
N TYR A 143 5.57 -1.71 13.20
CA TYR A 143 5.66 -0.28 13.50
C TYR A 143 4.46 0.24 14.30
N VAL A 144 3.25 -0.22 13.96
CA VAL A 144 2.03 0.16 14.70
C VAL A 144 2.06 -0.38 16.12
N SER A 145 2.42 -1.65 16.32
CA SER A 145 2.53 -2.27 17.65
C SER A 145 3.56 -1.56 18.52
N ILE A 146 4.74 -1.23 17.99
CA ILE A 146 5.74 -0.44 18.73
C ILE A 146 5.17 0.92 19.14
N SER A 147 4.50 1.62 18.21
CA SER A 147 3.94 2.94 18.49
C SER A 147 2.89 2.88 19.62
N ILE A 148 2.01 1.87 19.58
CA ILE A 148 1.00 1.65 20.63
C ILE A 148 1.66 1.32 21.97
N CYS A 149 2.66 0.42 21.99
CA CYS A 149 3.37 0.07 23.22
C CYS A 149 4.06 1.28 23.85
N VAL A 150 4.76 2.10 23.04
CA VAL A 150 5.42 3.32 23.53
C VAL A 150 4.40 4.29 24.12
N LEU A 151 3.29 4.54 23.43
CA LEU A 151 2.22 5.40 23.94
C LEU A 151 1.60 4.85 25.22
N ALA A 152 1.38 3.54 25.32
CA ALA A 152 0.85 2.90 26.51
C ALA A 152 1.80 2.99 27.71
N ILE A 153 3.12 2.87 27.49
CA ILE A 153 4.13 3.06 28.53
C ILE A 153 4.14 4.51 29.03
N TYR A 154 4.07 5.49 28.12
CA TYR A 154 3.95 6.90 28.50
C TYR A 154 2.67 7.17 29.29
N ALA A 155 1.54 6.63 28.84
CA ALA A 155 0.27 6.75 29.56
C ALA A 155 0.32 6.08 30.93
N TYR A 156 1.02 4.95 31.06
CA TYR A 156 1.19 4.24 32.33
C TYR A 156 1.92 5.10 33.35
N GLY A 157 3.01 5.79 32.94
CA GLY A 157 3.76 6.69 33.83
C GLY A 157 2.96 7.93 34.27
N ILE A 158 2.06 8.44 33.42
CA ILE A 158 1.20 9.58 33.78
C ILE A 158 0.06 9.16 34.71
N LEU A 159 -0.52 7.98 34.48
CA LEU A 159 -1.72 7.49 35.16
C LEU A 159 -1.40 6.57 36.35
N GLU A 160 -0.15 6.55 36.82
CA GLU A 160 0.32 5.66 37.90
C GLU A 160 -0.54 5.74 39.17
N ALA A 161 -1.08 6.92 39.47
CA ALA A 161 -1.96 7.17 40.61
C ALA A 161 -3.35 6.47 40.52
N PHE A 162 -3.75 5.95 39.35
CA PHE A 162 -5.05 5.34 39.14
C PHE A 162 -4.96 3.83 38.83
N PRO A 163 -5.14 2.95 39.85
CA PRO A 163 -4.80 1.53 39.74
C PRO A 163 -5.66 0.73 38.76
N ALA A 164 -6.88 1.19 38.43
CA ALA A 164 -7.72 0.54 37.44
C ALA A 164 -7.18 0.75 36.00
N PHE A 165 -6.71 1.96 35.69
CA PHE A 165 -6.19 2.30 34.36
C PHE A 165 -4.80 1.70 34.12
N THR A 166 -3.94 1.65 35.13
CA THR A 166 -2.60 1.06 35.03
C THR A 166 -2.65 -0.44 34.71
N LYS A 167 -3.62 -1.18 35.28
CA LYS A 167 -3.84 -2.61 34.94
C LYS A 167 -4.24 -2.78 33.47
N ILE A 168 -5.16 -1.97 32.97
CA ILE A 168 -5.59 -2.02 31.56
C ILE A 168 -4.41 -1.73 30.62
N LEU A 169 -3.63 -0.70 30.93
CA LEU A 169 -2.44 -0.35 30.15
C LEU A 169 -1.38 -1.46 30.15
N LEU A 170 -1.19 -2.13 31.29
CA LEU A 170 -0.30 -3.28 31.38
C LEU A 170 -0.73 -4.42 30.44
N TYR A 171 -2.03 -4.74 30.39
CA TYR A 171 -2.55 -5.74 29.45
C TYR A 171 -2.33 -5.33 27.99
N ILE A 172 -2.55 -4.06 27.65
CA ILE A 172 -2.29 -3.54 26.30
C ILE A 172 -0.82 -3.69 25.93
N ILE A 173 0.11 -3.40 26.86
CA ILE A 173 1.55 -3.55 26.64
C ILE A 173 1.91 -5.03 26.41
N ILE A 174 1.40 -5.95 27.24
CA ILE A 174 1.66 -7.39 27.10
C ILE A 174 1.16 -7.92 25.76
N ILE A 175 -0.09 -7.59 25.39
CA ILE A 175 -0.69 -8.01 24.11
C ILE A 175 0.10 -7.41 22.93
N GLY A 176 0.44 -6.12 23.01
CA GLY A 176 1.24 -5.43 22.01
C GLY A 176 2.62 -6.07 21.84
N PHE A 177 3.25 -6.51 22.92
CA PHE A 177 4.53 -7.22 22.90
C PHE A 177 4.42 -8.59 22.23
N ILE A 178 3.38 -9.36 22.51
CA ILE A 178 3.14 -10.64 21.83
C ILE A 178 2.99 -10.44 20.32
N ILE A 179 2.21 -9.45 19.89
CA ILE A 179 2.03 -9.11 18.47
C ILE A 179 3.37 -8.70 17.84
N LEU A 180 4.20 -7.95 18.57
CA LEU A 180 5.53 -7.54 18.14
C LEU A 180 6.41 -8.77 17.88
N CYS A 181 6.48 -9.73 18.81
CA CYS A 181 7.22 -10.99 18.62
C CYS A 181 6.77 -11.76 17.37
N ILE A 182 5.46 -11.87 17.15
CA ILE A 182 4.90 -12.53 15.95
C ILE A 182 5.33 -11.79 14.68
N SER A 183 5.26 -10.46 14.67
CA SER A 183 5.63 -9.65 13.50
C SER A 183 7.11 -9.78 13.14
N VAL A 184 8.01 -9.83 14.14
CA VAL A 184 9.44 -10.06 13.95
C VAL A 184 9.71 -11.43 13.34
N TYR A 185 9.06 -12.48 13.87
CA TYR A 185 9.14 -13.83 13.32
C TYR A 185 8.74 -13.86 11.84
N MET A 186 7.63 -13.22 11.48
CA MET A 186 7.15 -13.17 10.10
C MET A 186 8.11 -12.43 9.17
N ILE A 187 8.70 -11.31 9.61
CA ILE A 187 9.70 -10.56 8.85
C ILE A 187 10.93 -11.45 8.58
N ALA A 188 11.43 -12.15 9.61
CA ALA A 188 12.57 -13.07 9.47
C ALA A 188 12.27 -14.20 8.48
N TYR A 189 11.09 -14.83 8.60
CA TYR A 189 10.64 -15.88 7.68
C TYR A 189 10.64 -15.41 6.22
N TYR A 190 10.08 -14.22 5.94
CA TYR A 190 10.02 -13.70 4.57
C TYR A 190 11.40 -13.32 4.02
N ASN A 191 12.30 -12.79 4.85
CA ASN A 191 13.68 -12.50 4.45
C ASN A 191 14.46 -13.77 4.09
N ILE A 192 14.31 -14.85 4.88
CA ILE A 192 14.92 -16.15 4.60
C ILE A 192 14.38 -16.71 3.29
N LYS A 193 13.04 -16.70 3.11
CA LYS A 193 12.39 -17.18 1.88
C LYS A 193 12.90 -16.43 0.65
N TYR A 194 13.03 -15.10 0.72
CA TYR A 194 13.56 -14.30 -0.37
C TYR A 194 15.01 -14.66 -0.71
N THR A 195 15.84 -14.87 0.31
CA THR A 195 17.25 -15.25 0.14
C THR A 195 17.39 -16.63 -0.52
N LEU A 196 16.60 -17.62 -0.08
CA LEU A 196 16.57 -18.95 -0.69
C LEU A 196 16.14 -18.90 -2.16
N GLN A 197 15.11 -18.11 -2.48
CA GLN A 197 14.66 -17.94 -3.88
C GLN A 197 15.73 -17.30 -4.78
N LYS A 198 16.59 -16.46 -4.22
CA LYS A 198 17.71 -15.85 -4.95
C LYS A 198 18.85 -16.83 -5.19
N LEU A 199 19.10 -17.74 -4.25
CA LEU A 199 20.14 -18.78 -4.36
C LEU A 199 19.76 -19.90 -5.33
N ILE A 200 18.47 -20.25 -5.43
CA ILE A 200 17.97 -21.34 -6.28
C ILE A 200 17.81 -20.92 -7.75
N LYS A 201 17.77 -19.61 -8.07
CA LYS A 201 17.73 -19.17 -9.46
C LYS A 201 19.10 -19.38 -10.11
N PRO A 202 19.20 -20.17 -11.20
CA PRO A 202 20.46 -20.33 -11.91
C PRO A 202 20.91 -18.95 -12.42
N LYS A 203 22.17 -18.60 -12.16
CA LYS A 203 22.84 -17.51 -12.86
C LYS A 203 22.81 -17.86 -14.35
N LYS A 204 21.95 -17.19 -15.11
CA LYS A 204 22.09 -17.09 -16.55
C LYS A 204 23.19 -16.09 -16.87
#